data_AF-A0A8X6WS28-F1
#
_entry.id   AF-A0A8X6WS28-F1
#
_cell.length_a   1.000
_cell.length_b   1.000
_cell.length_c   1.000
_cell.angle_alpha   90.00
_cell.angle_beta   90.00
_cell.angle_gamma   90.00
#
_symmetry.space_group_name_H-M   'P 1'
#
loop_
_entity.id
_entity.type
_entity.pdbx_description
1 polymer ?
#
loop_
_entity_poly.entity_id
_entity_poly.type
_entity_poly.pdbx_seq_one_letter_code
_entity_poly.pdbx_strand_id
1 'polypeptide(L)'
;MKSKLMPLMRCICMEIDQWQKDHEDIFRSQCIDFQRYFCWNSQGKIDRVKTGKSLINDENLCVIERYNLARLYFFVSDVISLWEKLPWSFKWQVKYHSPDDDDQKLWFQYITTQTDENVNRVCRISWDNPFNLKARFSFLTQNEKIYWFTFHIATKRICYDDMSLCLSQLEKNEQEIVLRQNASKILQYYLVWPLQSEFLDVSKSLWPFMSIKHCFDTLKFIINERIMIGWKDFDYVLLLKDFDANLNNLKNL
;
A
#
# COMPACT_ATOMS: atom_id res chain seq x y z
N MET A 1 5.39 26.84 19.49
CA MET A 1 4.74 25.51 19.56
C MET A 1 3.67 25.33 18.47
N LYS A 2 2.68 26.23 18.32
CA LYS A 2 1.63 26.12 17.28
C LYS A 2 2.13 26.01 15.83
N SER A 3 3.27 26.61 15.48
CA SER A 3 3.80 26.62 14.09
C SER A 3 4.37 25.29 13.59
N LYS A 4 4.87 24.41 14.48
CA LYS A 4 5.41 23.09 14.12
C LYS A 4 4.34 22.00 14.02
N LEU A 5 3.15 22.23 14.58
CA LEU A 5 2.04 21.27 14.56
C LEU A 5 1.28 21.27 13.22
N MET A 6 1.14 22.43 12.59
CA MET A 6 0.36 22.58 11.35
C MET A 6 0.84 21.68 10.20
N PRO A 7 2.14 21.52 9.93
CA PRO A 7 2.59 20.59 8.88
C PRO A 7 2.26 19.13 9.17
N LEU A 8 2.43 18.69 10.42
CA LEU A 8 2.10 17.33 10.84
C LEU A 8 0.58 17.06 10.76
N MET A 9 -0.24 18.03 11.12
CA MET A 9 -1.70 17.92 10.95
C MET A 9 -2.08 17.71 9.48
N ARG A 10 -1.43 18.40 8.55
CA ARG A 10 -1.65 18.18 7.12
C ARG A 10 -1.32 16.73 6.71
N CYS A 11 -0.22 16.17 7.21
CA CYS A 11 0.14 14.78 6.92
C CYS A 11 -0.88 13.79 7.46
N ILE A 12 -1.33 13.97 8.71
CA ILE A 12 -2.36 13.13 9.33
C ILE A 12 -3.68 13.22 8.55
N CYS A 13 -4.13 14.42 8.17
CA CYS A 13 -5.33 14.59 7.37
C CYS A 13 -5.22 13.90 6.01
N MET A 14 -4.05 13.94 5.37
CA MET A 14 -3.83 13.26 4.10
C MET A 14 -3.75 11.74 4.23
N GLU A 15 -3.21 11.21 5.31
CA GLU A 15 -3.24 9.78 5.61
C GLU A 15 -4.69 9.28 5.78
N ILE A 16 -5.52 10.05 6.50
CA ILE A 16 -6.95 9.77 6.68
C ILE A 16 -7.70 9.83 5.33
N ASP A 17 -7.51 10.91 4.57
CA ASP A 17 -8.15 11.11 3.26
C ASP A 17 -7.77 10.00 2.28
N GLN A 18 -6.49 9.60 2.24
CA GLN A 18 -6.04 8.50 1.40
C GLN A 18 -6.68 7.18 1.84
N TRP A 19 -6.71 6.89 3.15
CA TRP A 19 -7.37 5.70 3.65
C TRP A 19 -8.87 5.68 3.27
N GLN A 20 -9.56 6.81 3.38
CA GLN A 20 -10.98 6.90 3.01
C GLN A 20 -11.22 6.65 1.52
N LYS A 21 -10.42 7.25 0.64
CA LYS A 21 -10.47 7.03 -0.82
C LYS A 21 -10.26 5.56 -1.16
N ASP A 22 -9.28 4.93 -0.52
CA ASP A 22 -8.96 3.52 -0.73
C ASP A 22 -10.10 2.57 -0.34
N HIS A 23 -11.07 3.02 0.47
CA HIS A 23 -12.22 2.24 0.93
C HIS A 23 -13.56 2.81 0.48
N GLU A 24 -13.57 3.79 -0.44
CA GLU A 24 -14.77 4.54 -0.80
C GLU A 24 -15.86 3.62 -1.34
N ASP A 25 -15.48 2.61 -2.12
CA ASP A 25 -16.38 1.63 -2.73
C ASP A 25 -17.12 0.75 -1.72
N ILE A 26 -16.54 0.56 -0.55
CA ILE A 26 -17.16 -0.24 0.52
C ILE A 26 -18.18 0.62 1.27
N PHE A 27 -17.85 1.87 1.54
CA PHE A 27 -18.61 2.73 2.45
C PHE A 27 -19.42 3.84 1.76
N ARG A 28 -19.69 3.74 0.45
CA ARG A 28 -20.34 4.78 -0.38
C ARG A 28 -21.63 5.39 0.20
N SER A 29 -22.31 4.70 1.12
CA SER A 29 -23.64 5.08 1.63
C SER A 29 -23.70 5.44 3.11
N GLN A 30 -22.61 5.31 3.87
CA GLN A 30 -22.66 5.51 5.33
C GLN A 30 -21.83 6.70 5.81
N CYS A 31 -22.42 7.51 6.69
CA CYS A 31 -21.71 8.50 7.48
C CYS A 31 -21.09 7.81 8.70
N ILE A 32 -20.02 7.05 8.48
CA ILE A 32 -19.26 6.41 9.56
C ILE A 32 -18.22 7.43 10.07
N ASP A 33 -18.23 7.68 11.37
CA ASP A 33 -17.09 8.35 12.01
C ASP A 33 -15.92 7.38 12.13
N PHE A 34 -15.06 7.37 11.11
CA PHE A 34 -13.90 6.47 11.06
C PHE A 34 -12.84 6.79 12.14
N GLN A 35 -12.87 7.99 12.73
CA GLN A 35 -11.83 8.44 13.66
C GLN A 35 -11.72 7.51 14.88
N ARG A 36 -12.84 6.92 15.32
CA ARG A 36 -12.87 5.99 16.45
C ARG A 36 -12.26 4.61 16.15
N TYR A 37 -12.05 4.27 14.88
CA TYR A 37 -11.53 2.96 14.46
C TYR A 37 -10.05 2.99 14.08
N PHE A 38 -9.49 4.18 13.78
CA PHE A 38 -8.10 4.27 13.35
C PHE A 38 -7.15 3.80 14.43
N CYS A 39 -6.51 2.68 14.16
CA CYS A 39 -5.37 2.19 14.90
C CYS A 39 -4.12 2.86 14.32
N TRP A 40 -3.40 3.65 15.12
CA TRP A 40 -2.16 4.31 14.66
C TRP A 40 -0.93 3.46 15.02
N ASN A 41 0.04 3.39 14.12
CA ASN A 41 1.34 2.76 14.39
C ASN A 41 2.30 3.75 15.07
N SER A 42 3.46 3.28 15.52
CA SER A 42 4.46 4.11 16.22
C SER A 42 5.07 5.22 15.35
N GLN A 43 4.96 5.11 14.02
CA GLN A 43 5.41 6.13 13.08
C GLN A 43 4.32 7.19 12.79
N GLY A 44 3.11 7.01 13.32
CA GLY A 44 1.98 7.92 13.10
C GLY A 44 1.17 7.63 11.84
N LYS A 45 1.34 6.48 11.18
CA LYS A 45 0.47 6.04 10.08
C LYS A 45 -0.70 5.20 10.59
N ILE A 46 -1.76 5.12 9.78
CA ILE A 46 -2.87 4.21 10.09
C ILE A 46 -2.36 2.78 9.89
N ASP A 47 -2.37 1.99 10.96
CA ASP A 47 -2.22 0.54 10.91
C ASP A 47 -3.48 -0.03 10.25
N ARG A 48 -3.40 -0.18 8.92
CA ARG A 48 -4.53 -0.57 8.08
C ARG A 48 -5.07 -1.94 8.45
N VAL A 49 -4.19 -2.89 8.78
CA VAL A 49 -4.58 -4.25 9.16
C VAL A 49 -5.38 -4.24 10.46
N LYS A 50 -4.88 -3.57 11.50
CA LYS A 50 -5.60 -3.46 12.78
C LYS A 50 -6.90 -2.66 12.64
N THR A 51 -6.87 -1.57 11.88
CA THR A 51 -8.06 -0.74 11.60
C THR A 51 -9.13 -1.55 10.87
N GLY A 52 -8.76 -2.25 9.79
CA GLY A 52 -9.65 -3.11 9.03
C GLY A 52 -10.23 -4.22 9.90
N LYS A 53 -9.41 -4.86 10.75
CA LYS A 53 -9.89 -5.88 11.69
C LYS A 53 -10.84 -5.31 12.75
N SER A 54 -10.58 -4.11 13.26
CA SER A 54 -11.46 -3.39 14.18
C SER A 54 -12.85 -3.15 13.56
N LEU A 55 -12.88 -2.64 12.33
CA LEU A 55 -14.12 -2.42 11.57
C LEU A 55 -14.87 -3.74 11.31
N ILE A 56 -14.17 -4.78 10.87
CA ILE A 56 -14.78 -6.10 10.62
C ILE A 56 -15.42 -6.70 11.86
N ASN A 57 -14.91 -6.39 13.06
CA ASN A 57 -15.47 -6.88 14.31
C ASN A 57 -16.65 -6.05 14.82
N ASP A 58 -16.90 -4.86 14.27
CA ASP A 58 -17.99 -4.01 14.72
C ASP A 58 -19.34 -4.47 14.14
N GLU A 59 -20.24 -4.93 15.02
CA GLU A 59 -21.58 -5.38 14.65
C GLU A 59 -22.53 -4.25 14.26
N ASN A 60 -22.17 -2.98 14.52
CA ASN A 60 -22.91 -1.84 14.02
C ASN A 60 -22.75 -1.64 12.51
N LEU A 61 -21.67 -2.17 11.91
CA LEU A 61 -21.49 -2.17 10.46
C LEU A 61 -22.29 -3.30 9.83
N CYS A 62 -22.85 -3.04 8.64
CA CYS A 62 -23.66 -4.05 7.99
C CYS A 62 -22.78 -5.23 7.55
N VAL A 63 -23.36 -6.43 7.54
CA VAL A 63 -22.62 -7.66 7.23
C VAL A 63 -21.95 -7.63 5.85
N ILE A 64 -22.53 -6.91 4.88
CA ILE A 64 -21.98 -6.76 3.52
C ILE A 64 -20.69 -5.94 3.54
N GLU A 65 -20.65 -4.82 4.25
CA GLU A 65 -19.44 -3.99 4.37
C GLU A 65 -18.32 -4.73 5.09
N ARG A 66 -18.67 -5.40 6.20
CA ARG A 66 -17.72 -6.24 6.93
C ARG A 66 -17.15 -7.35 6.05
N TYR A 67 -18.00 -7.99 5.24
CA TYR A 67 -17.58 -9.01 4.28
C TYR A 67 -16.63 -8.45 3.21
N ASN A 68 -16.96 -7.28 2.64
CA ASN A 68 -16.12 -6.63 1.64
C ASN A 68 -14.78 -6.17 2.24
N LEU A 69 -14.75 -5.68 3.48
CA LEU A 69 -13.51 -5.39 4.20
C LEU A 69 -12.68 -6.65 4.42
N ALA A 70 -13.30 -7.75 4.87
CA ALA A 70 -12.60 -9.01 5.08
C ALA A 70 -11.96 -9.52 3.79
N ARG A 71 -12.64 -9.37 2.65
CA ARG A 71 -12.08 -9.69 1.33
C ARG A 71 -10.94 -8.76 0.94
N LEU A 72 -11.15 -7.45 1.09
CA LEU A 72 -10.18 -6.41 0.76
C LEU A 72 -8.85 -6.66 1.49
N TYR A 73 -8.93 -6.93 2.80
CA TYR A 73 -7.78 -7.23 3.66
C TYR A 73 -7.38 -8.70 3.67
N PHE A 74 -7.98 -9.56 2.85
CA PHE A 74 -7.64 -10.98 2.75
C PHE A 74 -7.71 -11.76 4.08
N PHE A 75 -8.65 -11.41 4.97
CA PHE A 75 -8.89 -12.13 6.21
C PHE A 75 -9.79 -13.35 5.96
N VAL A 76 -9.18 -14.42 5.44
CA VAL A 76 -9.87 -15.62 4.95
C VAL A 76 -10.90 -16.20 5.92
N SER A 77 -10.57 -16.31 7.22
CA SER A 77 -11.49 -16.83 8.23
C SER A 77 -12.71 -15.93 8.43
N ASP A 78 -12.50 -14.61 8.46
CA ASP A 78 -13.60 -13.65 8.56
C ASP A 78 -14.47 -13.68 7.30
N VAL A 79 -13.86 -13.79 6.11
CA VAL A 79 -14.60 -13.92 4.84
C VAL A 79 -15.56 -15.12 4.87
N ILE A 80 -15.08 -16.29 5.29
CA ILE A 80 -15.89 -17.51 5.38
C ILE A 80 -17.03 -17.31 6.40
N SER A 81 -16.71 -16.85 7.61
CA SER A 81 -17.71 -16.69 8.67
C SER A 81 -18.77 -15.62 8.36
N LEU A 82 -18.38 -14.53 7.69
CA LEU A 82 -19.30 -13.46 7.29
C LEU A 82 -20.15 -13.89 6.09
N TRP A 83 -19.58 -14.68 5.17
CA TRP A 83 -20.33 -15.22 4.04
C TRP A 83 -21.55 -16.00 4.50
N GLU A 84 -21.43 -16.83 5.53
CA GLU A 84 -22.57 -17.58 6.07
C GLU A 84 -23.72 -16.67 6.49
N LYS A 85 -23.39 -15.51 7.06
CA LYS A 85 -24.33 -14.49 7.56
C LYS A 85 -24.89 -13.56 6.48
N LEU A 86 -24.36 -13.60 5.24
CA LEU A 86 -24.83 -12.71 4.17
C LEU A 86 -26.28 -13.04 3.76
N PRO A 87 -27.09 -12.02 3.42
CA PRO A 87 -28.43 -12.22 2.87
C PRO A 87 -28.41 -13.06 1.59
N TRP A 88 -29.45 -13.87 1.40
CA TRP A 88 -29.59 -14.70 0.20
C TRP A 88 -29.55 -13.88 -1.10
N SER A 89 -30.18 -12.70 -1.11
CA SER A 89 -30.18 -11.78 -2.26
C SER A 89 -28.76 -11.39 -2.68
N PHE A 90 -27.89 -11.08 -1.72
CA PHE A 90 -26.49 -10.74 -1.99
C PHE A 90 -25.71 -11.95 -2.52
N LYS A 91 -25.85 -13.13 -1.88
CA LYS A 91 -25.22 -14.37 -2.36
C LYS A 91 -25.65 -14.71 -3.79
N TRP A 92 -26.93 -14.50 -4.10
CA TRP A 92 -27.49 -14.72 -5.43
C TRP A 92 -26.91 -13.73 -6.46
N GLN A 93 -26.75 -12.46 -6.09
CA GLN A 93 -26.10 -11.45 -6.94
C GLN A 93 -24.65 -11.84 -7.27
N VAL A 94 -23.86 -12.21 -6.26
CA VAL A 94 -22.49 -12.69 -6.44
C VAL A 94 -22.44 -13.90 -7.39
N LYS A 95 -23.38 -14.84 -7.24
CA LYS A 95 -23.39 -16.09 -8.01
C LYS A 95 -23.81 -15.90 -9.47
N TYR A 96 -24.75 -15.00 -9.76
CA TYR A 96 -25.42 -14.96 -11.06
C TYR A 96 -25.39 -13.60 -11.78
N HIS A 97 -25.15 -12.50 -11.06
CA HIS A 97 -25.34 -11.12 -11.57
C HIS A 97 -24.11 -10.23 -11.41
N SER A 98 -22.94 -10.80 -11.10
CA SER A 98 -21.68 -10.06 -11.04
C SER A 98 -20.77 -10.43 -12.22
N PRO A 99 -21.16 -10.18 -13.48
CA PRO A 99 -20.34 -10.54 -14.64
C PRO A 99 -18.99 -9.81 -14.65
N ASP A 100 -18.87 -8.66 -13.99
CA ASP A 100 -17.71 -7.78 -14.06
C ASP A 100 -16.82 -7.76 -12.79
N ASP A 101 -17.21 -8.45 -11.71
CA ASP A 101 -16.40 -8.55 -10.48
C ASP A 101 -15.79 -9.95 -10.37
N ASP A 102 -14.67 -10.16 -11.05
CA ASP A 102 -13.94 -11.43 -11.02
C ASP A 102 -13.42 -11.77 -9.61
N ASP A 103 -13.14 -10.77 -8.77
CA ASP A 103 -12.73 -10.98 -7.38
C ASP A 103 -13.87 -11.62 -6.57
N GLN A 104 -15.11 -11.15 -6.71
CA GLN A 104 -16.28 -11.73 -6.05
C GLN A 104 -16.51 -13.20 -6.43
N LYS A 105 -16.42 -13.52 -7.73
CA LYS A 105 -16.61 -14.88 -8.22
C LYS A 105 -15.57 -15.85 -7.67
N LEU A 106 -14.32 -15.41 -7.56
CA LEU A 106 -13.25 -16.26 -7.05
C LEU A 106 -13.38 -16.50 -5.56
N TRP A 107 -13.74 -15.47 -4.79
CA TRP A 107 -14.07 -15.65 -3.38
C TRP A 107 -15.24 -16.62 -3.22
N PHE A 108 -16.28 -16.50 -4.05
CA PHE A 108 -17.38 -17.47 -4.05
C PHE A 108 -16.89 -18.90 -4.35
N GLN A 109 -16.09 -19.09 -5.40
CA GLN A 109 -15.51 -20.40 -5.74
C GLN A 109 -14.69 -20.96 -4.58
N TYR A 110 -13.80 -20.15 -4.00
CA TYR A 110 -13.00 -20.54 -2.85
C TYR A 110 -13.86 -20.92 -1.64
N ILE A 111 -14.87 -20.12 -1.28
CA ILE A 111 -15.75 -20.43 -0.14
C ILE A 111 -16.49 -21.76 -0.37
N THR A 112 -16.88 -22.06 -1.61
CA THR A 112 -17.61 -23.30 -1.94
C THR A 112 -16.75 -24.55 -2.01
N THR A 113 -15.48 -24.45 -2.45
CA THR A 113 -14.62 -25.62 -2.63
C THR A 113 -13.56 -25.78 -1.55
N GLN A 114 -13.17 -24.68 -0.91
CA GLN A 114 -12.10 -24.56 0.09
C GLN A 114 -10.78 -25.21 -0.34
N THR A 115 -10.46 -25.14 -1.63
CA THR A 115 -9.21 -25.70 -2.18
C THR A 115 -8.10 -24.66 -2.21
N ASP A 116 -6.87 -25.08 -1.92
CA ASP A 116 -5.67 -24.21 -1.98
C ASP A 116 -5.46 -23.59 -3.36
N GLU A 117 -5.82 -24.33 -4.43
CA GLU A 117 -5.77 -23.83 -5.80
C GLU A 117 -6.67 -22.59 -6.00
N ASN A 118 -7.83 -22.56 -5.37
CA ASN A 118 -8.73 -21.41 -5.49
C ASN A 118 -8.24 -20.22 -4.66
N VAL A 119 -7.58 -20.42 -3.52
CA VAL A 119 -6.88 -19.33 -2.79
C VAL A 119 -5.84 -18.69 -3.68
N ASN A 120 -5.01 -19.50 -4.34
CA ASN A 120 -3.98 -19.00 -5.26
C ASN A 120 -4.59 -18.17 -6.41
N ARG A 121 -5.75 -18.60 -6.94
CA ARG A 121 -6.44 -17.86 -8.00
C ARG A 121 -7.03 -16.54 -7.51
N VAL A 122 -7.63 -16.50 -6.31
CA VAL A 122 -8.11 -15.25 -5.68
C VAL A 122 -6.92 -14.29 -5.49
N CYS A 123 -5.80 -14.79 -4.96
CA CYS A 123 -4.58 -14.00 -4.75
C CYS A 123 -4.04 -13.41 -6.05
N ARG A 124 -4.12 -14.16 -7.16
CA ARG A 124 -3.64 -13.69 -8.46
C ARG A 124 -4.54 -12.61 -9.01
N ILE A 125 -5.85 -12.83 -9.17
CA ILE A 125 -6.70 -11.94 -9.98
C ILE A 125 -6.96 -10.58 -9.33
N SER A 126 -6.84 -10.48 -8.01
CA SER A 126 -6.92 -9.21 -7.26
C SER A 126 -5.66 -8.34 -7.42
N TRP A 127 -5.06 -8.30 -8.62
CA TRP A 127 -3.80 -7.62 -8.93
C TRP A 127 -3.83 -6.15 -8.50
N ASP A 128 -4.94 -5.44 -8.70
CA ASP A 128 -5.01 -4.01 -8.44
C ASP A 128 -5.08 -3.64 -6.96
N ASN A 129 -5.40 -4.59 -6.08
CA ASN A 129 -5.63 -4.32 -4.66
C ASN A 129 -4.31 -4.40 -3.88
N PRO A 130 -3.82 -3.25 -3.36
CA PRO A 130 -2.56 -3.20 -2.61
C PRO A 130 -2.70 -3.64 -1.14
N PHE A 131 -3.86 -4.12 -0.70
CA PHE A 131 -4.11 -4.45 0.70
C PHE A 131 -3.71 -5.90 1.03
N ASN A 132 -3.03 -6.03 2.17
CA ASN A 132 -2.49 -7.28 2.71
C ASN A 132 -1.55 -8.03 1.75
N LEU A 133 -0.52 -7.31 1.30
CA LEU A 133 0.50 -7.82 0.40
C LEU A 133 1.29 -8.95 1.02
N LYS A 134 1.54 -8.88 2.33
CA LYS A 134 2.15 -9.98 3.08
C LYS A 134 1.47 -11.33 2.81
N ALA A 135 0.15 -11.38 2.98
CA ALA A 135 -0.60 -12.63 2.81
C ALA A 135 -0.59 -13.10 1.36
N ARG A 136 -0.66 -12.18 0.39
CA ARG A 136 -0.75 -12.51 -1.04
C ARG A 136 0.60 -12.92 -1.64
N PHE A 137 1.68 -12.24 -1.25
CA PHE A 137 3.00 -12.40 -1.84
C PHE A 137 3.54 -13.82 -1.66
N SER A 138 3.16 -14.52 -0.59
CA SER A 138 3.51 -15.93 -0.37
C SER A 138 2.86 -16.91 -1.35
N PHE A 139 1.74 -16.54 -1.98
CA PHE A 139 1.02 -17.37 -2.95
C PHE A 139 1.46 -17.14 -4.40
N LEU A 140 2.28 -16.13 -4.65
CA LEU A 140 2.79 -15.83 -5.98
C LEU A 140 4.02 -16.69 -6.30
N THR A 141 4.11 -17.14 -7.55
CA THR A 141 5.36 -17.70 -8.08
C THR A 141 6.43 -16.62 -8.13
N GLN A 142 7.69 -17.01 -8.26
CA GLN A 142 8.79 -16.06 -8.19
C GLN A 142 8.74 -14.98 -9.30
N ASN A 143 8.42 -15.37 -10.53
CA ASN A 143 8.24 -14.43 -11.64
C ASN A 143 7.05 -13.48 -11.41
N GLU A 144 5.95 -14.00 -10.85
CA GLU A 144 4.79 -13.19 -10.51
C GLU A 144 5.14 -12.17 -9.42
N LYS A 145 5.92 -12.55 -8.40
CA LYS A 145 6.38 -11.63 -7.34
C LYS A 145 7.14 -10.43 -7.91
N ILE A 146 8.10 -10.66 -8.81
CA ILE A 146 8.89 -9.58 -9.42
C ILE A 146 8.01 -8.65 -10.24
N TYR A 147 7.19 -9.22 -11.12
CA TYR A 147 6.29 -8.45 -11.99
C TYR A 147 5.31 -7.62 -11.16
N TRP A 148 4.64 -8.27 -10.20
CA TRP A 148 3.70 -7.65 -9.28
C TRP A 148 4.38 -6.51 -8.51
N PHE A 149 5.53 -6.78 -7.86
CA PHE A 149 6.20 -5.78 -7.04
C PHE A 149 6.64 -4.57 -7.85
N THR A 150 7.22 -4.77 -9.03
CA THR A 150 7.59 -3.69 -9.95
C THR A 150 6.36 -2.88 -10.39
N PHE A 151 5.25 -3.53 -10.72
CA PHE A 151 3.99 -2.87 -11.10
C PHE A 151 3.46 -1.96 -9.96
N HIS A 152 3.43 -2.45 -8.72
CA HIS A 152 2.93 -1.67 -7.59
C HIS A 152 3.87 -0.55 -7.13
N ILE A 153 5.18 -0.74 -7.26
CA ILE A 153 6.13 0.36 -7.07
C ILE A 153 5.90 1.45 -8.12
N ALA A 154 5.74 1.08 -9.39
CA ALA A 154 5.54 2.02 -10.49
C ALA A 154 4.24 2.83 -10.35
N THR A 155 3.16 2.18 -9.90
CA THR A 155 1.83 2.79 -9.71
C THR A 155 1.67 3.52 -8.37
N LYS A 156 2.70 3.52 -7.51
CA LYS A 156 2.69 4.13 -6.18
C LYS A 156 1.63 3.57 -5.23
N ARG A 157 1.25 2.30 -5.40
CA ARG A 157 0.16 1.66 -4.64
C ARG A 157 0.62 0.86 -3.42
N ILE A 158 1.91 0.56 -3.29
CA ILE A 158 2.42 -0.25 -2.18
C ILE A 158 2.68 0.60 -0.94
N CYS A 159 2.24 0.14 0.23
CA CYS A 159 2.63 0.79 1.48
C CYS A 159 4.09 0.46 1.83
N TYR A 160 4.71 1.28 2.67
CA TYR A 160 6.12 1.11 3.03
C TYR A 160 6.41 -0.23 3.72
N ASP A 161 5.59 -0.59 4.71
CA ASP A 161 5.78 -1.83 5.49
C ASP A 161 5.72 -3.05 4.57
N ASP A 162 4.81 -3.02 3.59
CA ASP A 162 4.71 -4.06 2.59
C ASP A 162 5.89 -4.05 1.60
N MET A 163 6.43 -2.88 1.23
CA MET A 163 7.59 -2.79 0.34
C MET A 163 8.82 -3.50 0.92
N SER A 164 9.18 -3.17 2.16
CA SER A 164 10.35 -3.77 2.83
C SER A 164 10.17 -5.28 2.97
N LEU A 165 8.96 -5.71 3.32
CA LEU A 165 8.63 -7.12 3.46
C LEU A 165 8.66 -7.86 2.11
N CYS A 166 8.06 -7.32 1.05
CA CYS A 166 8.06 -7.91 -0.28
C CYS A 166 9.49 -8.04 -0.82
N LEU A 167 10.32 -7.01 -0.66
CA LEU A 167 11.72 -7.05 -1.07
C LEU A 167 12.49 -8.15 -0.33
N SER A 168 12.25 -8.34 0.98
CA SER A 168 12.90 -9.39 1.77
C SER A 168 12.54 -10.83 1.35
N GLN A 169 11.44 -11.00 0.63
CA GLN A 169 10.95 -12.30 0.14
C GLN A 169 11.46 -12.64 -1.28
N LEU A 170 12.24 -11.75 -1.90
CA LEU A 170 12.89 -11.98 -3.18
C LEU A 170 14.31 -12.51 -2.99
N GLU A 171 14.81 -13.28 -3.96
CA GLU A 171 16.21 -13.69 -3.99
C GLU A 171 17.12 -12.50 -4.31
N LYS A 172 18.41 -12.60 -3.99
CA LYS A 172 19.35 -11.46 -4.07
C LYS A 172 19.48 -10.86 -5.48
N ASN A 173 19.57 -11.71 -6.49
CA ASN A 173 19.57 -11.33 -7.91
C ASN A 173 18.27 -10.61 -8.33
N GLU A 174 17.14 -11.01 -7.77
CA GLU A 174 15.82 -10.46 -8.10
C GLU A 174 15.57 -9.13 -7.39
N GLN A 175 16.00 -9.03 -6.13
CA GLN A 175 16.07 -7.75 -5.43
C GLN A 175 16.87 -6.76 -6.27
N GLU A 176 18.06 -7.16 -6.76
CA GLU A 176 18.87 -6.29 -7.62
C GLU A 176 18.12 -5.86 -8.90
N ILE A 177 17.40 -6.76 -9.57
CA ILE A 177 16.57 -6.41 -10.75
C ILE A 177 15.53 -5.36 -10.38
N VAL A 178 14.76 -5.58 -9.32
CA VAL A 178 13.71 -4.66 -8.87
C VAL A 178 14.30 -3.31 -8.47
N LEU A 179 15.39 -3.31 -7.71
CA LEU A 179 16.07 -2.09 -7.26
C LEU A 179 16.61 -1.29 -8.46
N ARG A 180 17.25 -1.94 -9.44
CA ARG A 180 17.75 -1.27 -10.65
C ARG A 180 16.65 -0.65 -11.49
N GLN A 181 15.48 -1.28 -11.57
CA GLN A 181 14.36 -0.77 -12.34
C GLN A 181 13.61 0.37 -11.63
N ASN A 182 13.63 0.38 -10.29
CA ASN A 182 12.72 1.20 -9.50
C ASN A 182 13.41 2.10 -8.47
N ALA A 183 14.73 2.23 -8.47
CA ALA A 183 15.48 2.95 -7.43
C ALA A 183 14.92 4.36 -7.13
N SER A 184 14.62 5.15 -8.17
CA SER A 184 14.04 6.49 -7.98
C SER A 184 12.65 6.45 -7.36
N LYS A 185 11.81 5.48 -7.73
CA LYS A 185 10.47 5.32 -7.17
C LYS A 185 10.53 4.89 -5.71
N ILE A 186 11.42 3.96 -5.37
CA ILE A 186 11.66 3.54 -3.98
C ILE A 186 12.11 4.74 -3.16
N LEU A 187 13.06 5.55 -3.64
CA LEU A 187 13.47 6.78 -2.95
C LEU A 187 12.34 7.79 -2.77
N GLN A 188 11.45 7.92 -3.76
CA GLN A 188 10.28 8.80 -3.63
C GLN A 188 9.35 8.40 -2.48
N TYR A 189 9.28 7.12 -2.08
CA TYR A 189 8.51 6.71 -0.90
C TYR A 189 9.10 7.25 0.39
N TYR A 190 10.42 7.31 0.49
CA TYR A 190 11.09 7.89 1.64
C TYR A 190 10.98 9.42 1.69
N LEU A 191 10.49 10.07 0.64
CA LEU A 191 10.17 11.50 0.67
C LEU A 191 8.76 11.80 1.19
N VAL A 192 7.97 10.76 1.47
CA VAL A 192 6.62 10.85 2.04
C VAL A 192 6.70 10.71 3.55
N TRP A 193 5.90 11.50 4.26
CA TRP A 193 5.75 11.36 5.70
C TRP A 193 5.38 9.93 6.11
N PRO A 194 5.96 9.39 7.20
CA PRO A 194 6.95 9.97 8.13
C PRO A 194 8.42 9.61 7.83
N LEU A 195 8.74 9.13 6.63
CA LEU A 195 9.99 8.41 6.35
C LEU A 195 11.17 9.31 5.92
N GLN A 196 10.99 10.63 5.87
CA GLN A 196 11.96 11.57 5.30
C GLN A 196 13.33 11.56 5.97
N SER A 197 13.38 11.26 7.27
CA SER A 197 14.65 11.15 7.99
C SER A 197 15.53 10.00 7.50
N GLU A 198 14.93 8.94 6.94
CA GLU A 198 15.65 7.76 6.47
C GLU A 198 16.09 7.89 4.99
N PHE A 199 15.59 8.91 4.28
CA PHE A 199 15.83 9.08 2.85
C PHE A 199 17.31 9.04 2.46
N LEU A 200 18.16 9.79 3.17
CA LEU A 200 19.57 9.89 2.82
C LEU A 200 20.31 8.57 3.04
N ASP A 201 20.01 7.84 4.11
CA ASP A 201 20.66 6.55 4.38
C ASP A 201 20.23 5.48 3.39
N VAL A 202 18.96 5.48 3.01
CA VAL A 202 18.46 4.59 1.94
C VAL A 202 19.03 5.00 0.58
N SER A 203 19.23 6.29 0.31
CA SER A 203 19.84 6.73 -0.95
C SER A 203 21.26 6.21 -1.13
N LYS A 204 22.03 6.11 -0.03
CA LYS A 204 23.37 5.51 -0.05
C LYS A 204 23.31 4.03 -0.37
N SER A 205 22.33 3.28 0.17
CA SER A 205 22.22 1.84 -0.09
C SER A 205 21.70 1.53 -1.50
N LEU A 206 20.87 2.42 -2.06
CA LEU A 206 20.34 2.27 -3.42
C LEU A 206 21.30 2.76 -4.51
N TRP A 207 22.34 3.49 -4.13
CA TRP A 207 23.29 4.12 -5.03
C TRP A 207 23.86 3.20 -6.13
N PRO A 208 24.29 1.95 -5.84
CA PRO A 208 24.82 1.03 -6.86
C PRO A 208 23.81 0.65 -7.96
N PHE A 209 22.53 0.90 -7.71
CA PHE A 209 21.41 0.60 -8.61
C PHE A 209 20.87 1.86 -9.31
N MET A 210 21.35 3.05 -8.93
CA MET A 210 20.88 4.31 -9.50
C MET A 210 21.59 4.64 -10.81
N SER A 211 20.86 5.30 -11.71
CA SER A 211 21.36 5.87 -12.95
C SER A 211 21.16 7.38 -12.91
N ILE A 212 21.81 8.12 -13.81
CA ILE A 212 21.61 9.58 -13.93
C ILE A 212 20.11 9.93 -14.08
N LYS A 213 19.35 9.10 -14.82
CA LYS A 213 17.90 9.24 -14.94
C LYS A 213 17.20 9.10 -13.59
N HIS A 214 17.55 8.08 -12.80
CA HIS A 214 16.97 7.89 -11.47
C HIS A 214 17.24 9.09 -10.55
N CYS A 215 18.45 9.64 -10.58
CA CYS A 215 18.81 10.83 -9.82
C CYS A 215 17.96 12.03 -10.25
N PHE A 216 17.87 12.28 -11.56
CA PHE A 216 17.08 13.37 -12.11
C PHE A 216 15.58 13.24 -11.74
N ASP A 217 15.01 12.05 -11.85
CA ASP A 217 13.62 11.78 -11.47
C ASP A 217 13.37 12.05 -9.97
N THR A 218 14.35 11.73 -9.12
CA THR A 218 14.28 11.97 -7.67
C THR A 218 14.36 13.47 -7.36
N LEU A 219 15.31 14.19 -7.96
CA LEU A 219 15.45 15.64 -7.83
C LEU A 219 14.18 16.37 -8.29
N LYS A 220 13.65 16.00 -9.46
CA LYS A 220 12.41 16.55 -10.01
C LYS A 220 11.24 16.33 -9.06
N PHE A 221 11.14 15.16 -8.44
CA PHE A 221 10.10 14.88 -7.46
C PHE A 221 10.25 15.75 -6.20
N ILE A 222 11.45 15.89 -5.64
CA ILE A 222 11.68 16.76 -4.46
C ILE A 222 11.27 18.21 -4.78
N ILE A 223 11.72 18.74 -5.92
CA ILE A 223 11.44 20.12 -6.32
C ILE A 223 9.93 20.31 -6.55
N ASN A 224 9.34 19.51 -7.43
CA ASN A 224 7.96 19.74 -7.88
C ASN A 224 6.93 19.31 -6.84
N GLU A 225 7.10 18.13 -6.24
CA GLU A 225 6.06 17.52 -5.39
C GLU A 225 6.22 17.88 -3.91
N ARG A 226 7.39 18.38 -3.49
CA ARG A 226 7.64 18.79 -2.10
C ARG A 226 7.82 20.29 -1.96
N ILE A 227 8.86 20.84 -2.57
CA ILE A 227 9.25 22.24 -2.36
C ILE A 227 8.22 23.20 -2.99
N MET A 228 7.90 23.02 -4.28
CA MET A 228 6.99 23.92 -5.01
C MET A 228 5.55 23.86 -4.51
N ILE A 229 5.09 22.68 -4.06
CA ILE A 229 3.78 22.52 -3.39
C ILE A 229 3.76 23.15 -1.98
N GLY A 230 4.92 23.52 -1.44
CA GLY A 230 5.04 24.18 -0.15
C GLY A 230 4.85 23.23 1.03
N TRP A 231 5.29 21.98 0.89
CA TRP A 231 5.37 21.05 2.02
C TRP A 231 6.37 21.54 3.07
N LYS A 232 5.99 21.42 4.35
CA LYS A 232 6.74 21.93 5.51
C LYS A 232 6.87 20.90 6.64
N ASP A 233 6.53 19.66 6.36
CA ASP A 233 6.65 18.51 7.26
C ASP A 233 8.09 18.00 7.35
N PHE A 234 8.96 18.42 6.43
CA PHE A 234 10.40 18.18 6.47
C PHE A 234 11.17 19.35 5.82
N ASP A 235 12.48 19.47 6.11
CA ASP A 235 13.36 20.43 5.42
C ASP A 235 13.84 19.86 4.09
N TYR A 236 12.96 19.95 3.08
CA TYR A 236 13.25 19.44 1.75
C TYR A 236 14.35 20.21 1.00
N VAL A 237 14.61 21.47 1.37
CA VAL A 237 15.69 22.25 0.76
C VAL A 237 17.04 21.75 1.26
N LEU A 238 17.17 21.50 2.56
CA LEU A 238 18.36 20.89 3.14
C LEU A 238 18.56 19.47 2.61
N LEU A 239 17.51 18.64 2.62
CA LEU A 239 17.55 17.28 2.07
C LEU A 239 18.02 17.27 0.61
N LEU A 240 17.53 18.21 -0.21
CA LEU A 240 17.94 18.34 -1.61
C LEU A 240 19.44 18.68 -1.74
N LYS A 241 19.94 19.62 -0.92
CA LYS A 241 21.36 20.00 -0.91
C LYS A 241 22.25 18.82 -0.50
N ASP A 242 21.86 18.07 0.52
CA ASP A 242 22.62 16.92 1.00
C ASP A 242 22.61 15.78 -0.03
N PHE A 243 21.48 15.57 -0.72
CA PHE A 243 21.40 14.61 -1.80
C PHE A 243 22.26 15.02 -3.02
N ASP A 244 22.27 16.31 -3.38
CA ASP A 244 23.10 16.84 -4.47
C ASP A 244 24.60 16.85 -4.16
N ALA A 245 24.99 17.09 -2.91
CA ALA A 245 26.38 16.95 -2.48
C ALA A 245 26.89 15.53 -2.70
N ASN A 246 26.05 14.52 -2.45
CA ASN A 246 26.38 13.12 -2.71
C ASN A 246 26.43 12.77 -4.21
N LEU A 247 25.69 13.48 -5.07
CA LEU A 247 25.77 13.34 -6.53
C LEU A 247 27.14 13.73 -7.09
N ASN A 248 27.77 14.75 -6.53
CA ASN A 248 29.08 15.22 -7.02
C ASN A 248 30.23 14.24 -6.72
N ASN A 249 30.06 13.36 -5.73
CA ASN A 249 31.02 12.28 -5.46
C ASN A 249 31.03 11.18 -6.56
N LEU A 250 30.02 11.14 -7.44
CA LEU A 250 29.95 10.17 -8.56
C LEU A 250 30.72 10.60 -9.80
N LYS A 251 30.98 11.90 -10.02
CA LYS A 251 31.70 12.34 -11.21
C LYS A 251 33.17 11.91 -11.24
N ASN A 252 33.65 11.30 -10.15
CA ASN A 252 35.02 10.84 -9.94
C ASN A 252 35.16 9.29 -9.93
N LEU A 253 34.10 8.55 -10.29
CA LEU A 253 34.10 7.09 -10.55
C LEU A 253 33.81 6.84 -12.04
#